data_AF-A0AAD5YQG7-F1
#
_entry.id   AF-A0AAD5YQG7-F1
#
_cell.length_a   1.000
_cell.length_b   1.000
_cell.length_c   1.000
_cell.angle_alpha   90.00
_cell.angle_beta   90.00
_cell.angle_gamma   90.00
#
_symmetry.space_group_name_H-M   'P 1'
#
loop_
_entity.id
_entity.type
_entity.pdbx_description
1 polymer ?
#
loop_
_entity_poly.entity_id
_entity_poly.type
_entity_poly.pdbx_seq_one_letter_code
_entity_poly.pdbx_strand_id
1 'polypeptide(L)'
;MRTKLIFSLLLTLHVPNGVHASLVDDIANAISQAVDCGSCHALLVPMKGLAELGNSVFSDTMAAVCKSIGTEDDDVCDGTLGELGPILAHDLRAISPFGRTATQLCNSVFGLCQQPAVIQMKFPVPRAPRTPKMWVSKGGQPIRVAHFSDSHVDREYTPGAEVECTKNICCRNYADKAGKPIQQPAGILASHNCDTSTGLAESMLRATSAQDVSFSIFTGDIIEGRSDTWLVNQTGVTAHLQQFDQEMRTLLDKPVFPVIGNHDTAPVNSFPRNTTSGASSQWVFDTQAAGWSEWLDTSETASVLHMSGSYSAVAPGTNLRIISLNTLYWYKANFWLFDSDTFQPDPNGILAFAAQQLQAAEDAGQRAWILGHMPPSSSDAFHDQSNYFDQIIQRYKNTIAVLLFGHTHKVTVCSRLRQKLLIIY
;
A
#
# COMPACT_ATOMS: atom_id res chain seq x y z
N MET A 1 -23.40 47.86 0.35
CA MET A 1 -24.22 47.67 -0.86
C MET A 1 -23.39 46.82 -1.81
N ARG A 2 -23.62 45.49 -1.95
CA ARG A 2 -24.60 44.82 -2.86
C ARG A 2 -24.59 45.47 -4.25
N THR A 3 -24.32 44.77 -5.37
CA THR A 3 -25.03 43.58 -5.91
C THR A 3 -24.20 42.97 -7.06
N LYS A 4 -23.76 41.69 -7.03
CA LYS A 4 -24.25 40.49 -7.76
C LYS A 4 -24.73 40.66 -9.22
N LEU A 5 -24.11 39.91 -10.14
CA LEU A 5 -24.69 39.03 -11.20
C LEU A 5 -23.52 38.17 -11.77
N ILE A 6 -23.34 36.90 -11.38
CA ILE A 6 -23.78 35.66 -12.06
C ILE A 6 -23.88 35.79 -13.59
N PHE A 7 -22.94 35.16 -14.30
CA PHE A 7 -23.25 34.35 -15.48
C PHE A 7 -22.41 33.08 -15.43
N SER A 8 -23.10 31.96 -15.33
CA SER A 8 -22.58 30.65 -15.64
C SER A 8 -22.16 30.63 -17.11
N LEU A 9 -20.90 30.30 -17.38
CA LEU A 9 -20.50 29.76 -18.66
C LEU A 9 -19.98 28.36 -18.37
N LEU A 10 -20.91 27.39 -18.36
CA LEU A 10 -20.58 26.03 -18.78
C LEU A 10 -20.16 26.16 -20.25
N LEU A 11 -18.90 26.51 -20.48
CA LEU A 11 -18.26 26.20 -21.73
C LEU A 11 -17.81 24.74 -21.56
N THR A 12 -18.62 23.82 -22.05
CA THR A 12 -18.07 22.57 -22.58
C THR A 12 -17.09 23.00 -23.66
N LEU A 13 -15.80 23.14 -23.30
CA LEU A 13 -14.74 23.19 -24.28
C LEU A 13 -14.79 21.86 -25.04
N HIS A 14 -15.56 21.84 -26.13
CA HIS A 14 -15.27 20.94 -27.22
C HIS A 14 -13.91 21.37 -27.73
N VAL A 15 -12.87 20.76 -27.19
CA VAL A 15 -11.55 20.76 -27.81
C VAL A 15 -11.79 20.12 -29.18
N PRO A 16 -11.58 20.85 -30.30
CA PRO A 16 -11.75 20.27 -31.62
C PRO A 16 -10.89 19.00 -31.69
N ASN A 17 -11.41 17.90 -32.27
CA ASN A 17 -10.70 16.61 -32.32
C ASN A 17 -9.25 16.74 -32.83
N GLY A 18 -8.95 17.71 -33.72
CA GLY A 18 -7.58 17.98 -34.19
C GLY A 18 -6.66 18.63 -33.16
N VAL A 19 -7.17 19.46 -32.25
CA VAL A 19 -6.38 20.07 -31.15
C VAL A 19 -6.14 19.05 -30.03
N HIS A 20 -7.12 18.18 -29.77
CA HIS A 20 -6.98 17.10 -28.80
C HIS A 20 -5.94 16.07 -29.26
N ALA A 21 -5.97 15.66 -30.52
CA ALA A 21 -4.97 14.76 -31.10
C ALA A 21 -3.55 15.36 -31.02
N SER A 22 -3.40 16.65 -31.39
CA SER A 22 -2.11 17.37 -31.25
C SER A 22 -1.62 17.40 -29.81
N LEU A 23 -2.50 17.64 -28.83
CA LEU A 23 -2.13 17.68 -27.41
C LEU A 23 -1.69 16.30 -26.89
N VAL A 24 -2.38 15.23 -27.29
CA VAL A 24 -2.01 13.86 -26.94
C VAL A 24 -0.63 13.53 -27.51
N ASP A 25 -0.37 13.85 -28.78
CA ASP A 25 0.93 13.62 -29.43
C ASP A 25 2.04 14.44 -28.76
N ASP A 26 1.79 15.70 -28.42
CA ASP A 26 2.75 16.57 -27.74
C ASP A 26 3.12 16.04 -26.34
N ILE A 27 2.13 15.59 -25.56
CA ILE A 27 2.36 14.99 -24.23
C ILE A 27 3.07 13.63 -24.37
N ALA A 28 2.65 12.77 -25.30
CA ALA A 28 3.28 11.49 -25.53
C ALA A 28 4.75 11.63 -25.94
N ASN A 29 5.04 12.59 -26.84
CA ASN A 29 6.40 12.94 -27.23
C ASN A 29 7.20 13.48 -26.04
N ALA A 30 6.62 14.37 -25.23
CA ALA A 30 7.29 14.93 -24.05
C ALA A 30 7.62 13.85 -23.01
N ILE A 31 6.71 12.91 -22.75
CA ILE A 31 6.95 11.75 -21.86
C ILE A 31 8.07 10.88 -22.41
N SER A 32 8.01 10.55 -23.71
CA SER A 32 8.99 9.67 -24.36
C SER A 32 10.39 10.29 -24.43
N GLN A 33 10.49 11.62 -24.42
CA GLN A 33 11.75 12.36 -24.45
C GLN A 33 12.25 12.78 -23.06
N ALA A 34 11.46 12.56 -22.01
CA ALA A 34 11.86 12.93 -20.66
C ALA A 34 12.93 11.96 -20.14
N VAL A 35 14.14 12.46 -19.93
CA VAL A 35 15.33 11.66 -19.57
C VAL A 35 16.00 12.12 -18.28
N ASP A 36 15.56 13.24 -17.72
CA ASP A 36 16.12 13.81 -16.50
C ASP A 36 15.08 14.52 -15.64
N CYS A 37 15.50 14.92 -14.44
CA CYS A 37 14.63 15.57 -13.47
C CYS A 37 14.06 16.91 -13.97
N GLY A 38 14.82 17.66 -14.77
CA GLY A 38 14.38 18.94 -15.33
C GLY A 38 13.26 18.76 -16.35
N SER A 39 13.38 17.76 -17.23
CA SER A 39 12.36 17.38 -18.20
C SER A 39 11.08 16.89 -17.53
N CYS A 40 11.18 16.16 -16.42
CA CYS A 40 10.00 15.78 -15.63
C CYS A 40 9.28 17.00 -15.05
N HIS A 41 10.01 17.92 -14.40
CA HIS A 41 9.43 19.14 -13.87
C HIS A 41 8.76 20.00 -14.96
N ALA A 42 9.36 20.07 -16.16
CA ALA A 42 8.77 20.75 -17.30
C ALA A 42 7.46 20.08 -17.77
N LEU A 43 7.39 18.75 -17.76
CA LEU A 43 6.20 17.97 -18.10
C LEU A 43 5.04 18.18 -17.09
N LEU A 44 5.35 18.41 -15.81
CA LEU A 44 4.31 18.64 -14.80
C LEU A 44 3.50 19.94 -15.06
N VAL A 45 4.05 20.92 -15.80
CA VAL A 45 3.35 22.17 -16.12
C VAL A 45 2.14 21.95 -17.03
N PRO A 46 2.25 21.36 -18.23
CA PRO A 46 1.10 21.05 -19.06
C PRO A 46 0.17 20.02 -18.39
N MET A 47 0.70 19.04 -17.64
CA MET A 47 -0.14 18.10 -16.89
C MET A 47 -0.99 18.79 -15.83
N LYS A 48 -0.44 19.78 -15.11
CA LYS A 48 -1.20 20.61 -14.18
C LYS A 48 -2.27 21.42 -14.91
N GLY A 49 -1.93 22.04 -16.04
CA GLY A 49 -2.90 22.76 -16.88
C GLY A 49 -4.07 21.87 -17.31
N LEU A 50 -3.78 20.63 -17.68
CA LEU A 50 -4.79 19.60 -18.01
C LEU A 50 -5.65 19.23 -16.78
N ALA A 51 -5.03 19.06 -15.61
CA ALA A 51 -5.73 18.76 -14.37
C ALA A 51 -6.70 19.86 -13.94
N GLU A 52 -6.41 21.14 -14.23
CA GLU A 52 -7.32 22.26 -14.00
C GLU A 52 -8.58 22.22 -14.88
N LEU A 53 -8.54 21.51 -16.03
CA LEU A 53 -9.71 21.34 -16.91
C LEU A 53 -10.72 20.32 -16.36
N GLY A 54 -10.33 19.51 -15.36
CA GLY A 54 -11.17 18.54 -14.67
C GLY A 54 -10.64 17.11 -14.73
N ASN A 55 -11.11 16.28 -13.80
CA ASN A 55 -10.63 14.91 -13.64
C ASN A 55 -10.87 14.06 -14.89
N SER A 56 -12.07 14.10 -15.49
CA SER A 56 -12.36 13.31 -16.70
C SER A 56 -11.47 13.71 -17.86
N VAL A 57 -11.30 15.02 -18.11
CA VAL A 57 -10.43 15.51 -19.18
C VAL A 57 -8.99 15.03 -18.98
N PHE A 58 -8.50 15.07 -17.74
CA PHE A 58 -7.16 14.55 -17.41
C PHE A 58 -7.06 13.05 -17.63
N SER A 59 -7.96 12.24 -17.05
CA SER A 59 -7.97 10.79 -17.18
C SER A 59 -8.09 10.34 -18.64
N ASP A 60 -9.02 10.90 -19.40
CA ASP A 60 -9.26 10.53 -20.80
C ASP A 60 -8.04 10.86 -21.68
N THR A 61 -7.41 12.02 -21.44
CA THR A 61 -6.20 12.42 -22.18
C THR A 61 -5.02 11.52 -21.82
N MET A 62 -4.80 11.22 -20.54
CA MET A 62 -3.71 10.34 -20.11
C MET A 62 -3.91 8.89 -20.57
N ALA A 63 -5.15 8.41 -20.62
CA ALA A 63 -5.50 7.12 -21.21
C ALA A 63 -5.18 7.10 -22.72
N ALA A 64 -5.53 8.16 -23.45
CA ALA A 64 -5.18 8.30 -24.86
C ALA A 64 -3.65 8.34 -25.10
N VAL A 65 -2.91 9.02 -24.23
CA VAL A 65 -1.43 9.04 -24.26
C VAL A 65 -0.86 7.63 -24.04
N CYS A 66 -1.37 6.91 -23.03
CA CYS A 66 -0.97 5.53 -22.74
C CYS A 66 -1.15 4.61 -23.98
N LYS A 67 -2.30 4.70 -24.63
CA LYS A 67 -2.62 3.96 -25.86
C LYS A 67 -1.72 4.34 -27.03
N SER A 68 -1.41 5.63 -27.17
CA SER A 68 -0.55 6.14 -28.25
C SER A 68 0.89 5.63 -28.13
N ILE A 69 1.42 5.55 -26.91
CA ILE A 69 2.77 5.03 -26.64
C ILE A 69 2.81 3.49 -26.79
N GLY A 70 1.68 2.81 -26.58
CA GLY A 70 1.56 1.37 -26.78
C GLY A 70 2.26 0.55 -25.68
N THR A 71 2.37 1.10 -24.47
CA THR A 71 3.00 0.42 -23.33
C THR A 71 2.14 -0.71 -22.78
N GLU A 72 0.81 -0.56 -22.84
CA GLU A 72 -0.18 -1.48 -22.28
C GLU A 72 -1.37 -1.67 -23.24
N ASP A 73 -2.19 -2.71 -23.02
CA ASP A 73 -3.44 -2.92 -23.78
C ASP A 73 -4.43 -1.73 -23.57
N ASP A 74 -5.25 -1.43 -24.58
CA ASP A 74 -6.17 -0.28 -24.56
C ASP A 74 -7.13 -0.25 -23.34
N ASP A 75 -7.64 -1.42 -22.93
CA ASP A 75 -8.51 -1.56 -21.77
C ASP A 75 -7.78 -1.31 -20.45
N VAL A 76 -6.49 -1.65 -20.40
CA VAL A 76 -5.61 -1.36 -19.26
C VAL A 76 -5.40 0.15 -19.14
N CYS A 77 -5.07 0.82 -20.23
CA CYS A 77 -4.91 2.27 -20.24
C CYS A 77 -6.18 3.00 -19.78
N ASP A 78 -7.35 2.64 -20.31
CA ASP A 78 -8.61 3.28 -19.91
C ASP A 78 -8.93 3.04 -18.44
N GLY A 79 -8.75 1.81 -18.00
CA GLY A 79 -9.03 1.40 -16.65
C GLY A 79 -8.16 2.10 -15.61
N THR A 80 -6.85 1.88 -15.70
CA THR A 80 -5.89 2.37 -14.71
C THR A 80 -5.91 3.89 -14.62
N LEU A 81 -6.01 4.60 -15.75
CA LEU A 81 -6.09 6.07 -15.75
C LEU A 81 -7.49 6.59 -15.37
N GLY A 82 -8.53 5.78 -15.53
CA GLY A 82 -9.86 6.06 -14.99
C GLY A 82 -9.88 6.10 -13.46
N GLU A 83 -9.12 5.24 -12.80
CA GLU A 83 -9.05 5.17 -11.33
C GLU A 83 -7.98 6.07 -10.72
N LEU A 84 -6.75 6.05 -11.25
CA LEU A 84 -5.63 6.80 -10.70
C LEU A 84 -5.55 8.23 -11.24
N GLY A 85 -6.05 8.49 -12.45
CA GLY A 85 -6.04 9.81 -13.07
C GLY A 85 -6.69 10.90 -12.22
N PRO A 86 -7.86 10.68 -11.56
CA PRO A 86 -8.45 11.66 -10.66
C PRO A 86 -7.57 12.00 -9.45
N ILE A 87 -6.80 11.03 -8.93
CA ILE A 87 -5.86 11.22 -7.81
C ILE A 87 -4.68 12.07 -8.28
N LEU A 88 -4.05 11.68 -9.39
CA LEU A 88 -2.94 12.43 -9.98
C LEU A 88 -3.36 13.87 -10.35
N ALA A 89 -4.55 14.06 -10.91
CA ALA A 89 -5.10 15.38 -11.20
C ALA A 89 -5.31 16.21 -9.93
N HIS A 90 -5.76 15.58 -8.83
CA HIS A 90 -5.87 16.22 -7.52
C HIS A 90 -4.50 16.73 -7.04
N ASP A 91 -3.49 15.87 -7.06
CA ASP A 91 -2.15 16.19 -6.60
C ASP A 91 -1.53 17.33 -7.41
N LEU A 92 -1.61 17.26 -8.74
CA LEU A 92 -1.06 18.27 -9.64
C LEU A 92 -1.66 19.67 -9.40
N ARG A 93 -2.95 19.75 -9.11
CA ARG A 93 -3.60 21.03 -8.74
C ARG A 93 -3.03 21.57 -7.42
N ALA A 94 -2.76 20.69 -6.46
CA ALA A 94 -2.37 21.06 -5.11
C ALA A 94 -0.88 21.38 -4.92
N ILE A 95 0.00 21.03 -5.87
CA ILE A 95 1.46 21.22 -5.74
C ILE A 95 2.05 22.18 -6.76
N SER A 96 3.19 22.78 -6.42
CA SER A 96 4.03 23.50 -7.37
C SER A 96 4.78 22.54 -8.29
N PRO A 97 4.73 22.70 -9.63
CA PRO A 97 5.42 21.83 -10.58
C PRO A 97 6.95 21.79 -10.41
N PHE A 98 7.54 22.72 -9.65
CA PHE A 98 8.99 22.83 -9.43
C PHE A 98 9.38 22.68 -7.95
N GLY A 99 8.44 22.28 -7.09
CA GLY A 99 8.66 22.11 -5.66
C GLY A 99 9.26 20.75 -5.30
N ARG A 100 9.56 20.57 -4.00
CA ARG A 100 10.06 19.30 -3.44
C ARG A 100 9.07 18.16 -3.66
N THR A 101 7.77 18.39 -3.45
CA THR A 101 6.73 17.37 -3.65
C THR A 101 6.68 16.94 -5.11
N ALA A 102 6.78 17.87 -6.07
CA ALA A 102 6.92 17.55 -7.48
C ALA A 102 8.19 16.74 -7.79
N THR A 103 9.33 17.03 -7.15
CA THR A 103 10.54 16.20 -7.29
C THR A 103 10.31 14.77 -6.77
N GLN A 104 9.57 14.61 -5.67
CA GLN A 104 9.20 13.30 -5.13
C GLN A 104 8.25 12.56 -6.07
N LEU A 105 7.26 13.24 -6.65
CA LEU A 105 6.35 12.69 -7.65
C LEU A 105 7.15 12.24 -8.89
N CYS A 106 8.06 13.08 -9.38
CA CYS A 106 8.95 12.75 -10.50
C CYS A 106 9.88 11.56 -10.23
N ASN A 107 10.34 11.38 -8.97
CA ASN A 107 11.07 10.18 -8.57
C ASN A 107 10.17 8.95 -8.56
N SER A 108 8.95 9.07 -8.05
CA SER A 108 8.07 7.93 -7.75
C SER A 108 7.32 7.42 -8.98
N VAL A 109 6.84 8.32 -9.84
CA VAL A 109 6.03 7.98 -11.02
C VAL A 109 6.90 7.76 -12.26
N PHE A 110 7.89 8.62 -12.49
CA PHE A 110 8.68 8.58 -13.73
C PHE A 110 10.10 8.03 -13.54
N GLY A 111 10.60 7.92 -12.30
CA GLY A 111 11.98 7.50 -12.03
C GLY A 111 13.05 8.50 -12.51
N LEU A 112 12.67 9.73 -12.89
CA LEU A 112 13.55 10.70 -13.54
C LEU A 112 14.28 11.65 -12.57
N CYS A 113 13.78 11.78 -11.35
CA CYS A 113 14.45 12.54 -10.29
C CYS A 113 15.08 11.62 -9.25
N GLN A 114 16.16 12.08 -8.62
CA GLN A 114 16.62 11.48 -7.37
C GLN A 114 15.66 11.83 -6.24
N GLN A 115 15.52 10.91 -5.29
CA GLN A 115 14.72 11.17 -4.10
C GLN A 115 15.35 12.29 -3.28
N PRO A 116 14.58 13.32 -2.87
CA PRO A 116 15.12 14.44 -2.09
C PRO A 116 15.80 14.00 -0.79
N ALA A 117 16.77 14.80 -0.35
CA ALA A 117 17.43 14.61 0.92
C ALA A 117 16.43 14.74 2.09
N VAL A 118 16.67 13.95 3.13
CA VAL A 118 15.85 13.93 4.34
C VAL A 118 15.79 15.33 4.97
N ILE A 119 14.59 15.83 5.26
CA ILE A 119 14.43 17.02 6.10
C ILE A 119 14.90 16.66 7.51
N GLN A 120 15.98 17.32 7.93
CA GLN A 120 16.58 17.03 9.22
C GLN A 120 15.66 17.52 10.33
N MET A 121 15.08 16.57 11.06
CA MET A 121 14.36 16.81 12.29
C MET A 121 14.60 15.68 13.27
N LYS A 122 14.47 15.99 14.56
CA LYS A 122 14.47 14.99 15.61
C LYS A 122 13.04 14.57 15.87
N PHE A 123 12.71 13.31 15.59
CA PHE A 123 11.37 12.79 15.86
C PHE A 123 11.09 12.86 17.38
N PRO A 124 9.93 13.40 17.80
CA PRO A 124 9.66 13.62 19.21
C PRO A 124 9.39 12.29 19.93
N VAL A 125 10.42 11.76 20.56
CA VAL A 125 10.34 10.59 21.46
C VAL A 125 10.90 10.96 22.84
N PRO A 126 10.35 10.40 23.94
CA PRO A 126 10.93 10.51 25.26
C PRO A 126 12.40 10.10 25.26
N ARG A 127 13.19 10.57 26.23
CA ARG A 127 14.61 10.17 26.33
C ARG A 127 14.75 8.74 26.82
N ALA A 128 15.77 8.04 26.36
CA ALA A 128 16.10 6.72 26.86
C ALA A 128 16.38 6.74 28.37
N PRO A 129 15.93 5.72 29.12
CA PRO A 129 16.24 5.61 30.53
C PRO A 129 17.76 5.54 30.74
N ARG A 130 18.24 6.11 31.86
CA ARG A 130 19.69 6.14 32.19
C ARG A 130 20.30 4.74 32.24
N THR A 131 19.51 3.76 32.66
CA THR A 131 19.87 2.34 32.74
C THR A 131 18.83 1.52 31.97
N PRO A 132 19.01 1.34 30.66
CA PRO A 132 18.09 0.56 29.83
C PRO A 132 17.99 -0.90 30.30
N LYS A 133 16.78 -1.47 30.24
CA LYS A 133 16.57 -2.89 30.53
C LYS A 133 17.39 -3.73 29.55
N MET A 134 18.16 -4.66 30.09
CA MET A 134 18.86 -5.68 29.32
C MET A 134 18.09 -6.98 29.44
N TRP A 135 17.81 -7.59 28.29
CA TRP A 135 17.04 -8.81 28.22
C TRP A 135 17.97 -10.00 28.10
N VAL A 136 17.85 -10.91 29.06
CA VAL A 136 18.63 -12.14 29.11
C VAL A 136 17.65 -13.30 29.00
N SER A 137 17.92 -14.24 28.08
CA SER A 137 17.15 -15.46 28.00
C SER A 137 17.29 -16.25 29.29
N LYS A 138 16.17 -16.71 29.84
CA LYS A 138 16.14 -17.60 31.01
C LYS A 138 16.15 -19.09 30.63
N GLY A 139 16.32 -19.42 29.35
CA GLY A 139 16.28 -20.80 28.86
C GLY A 139 14.88 -21.43 28.88
N GLY A 140 13.82 -20.62 28.84
CA GLY A 140 12.44 -21.12 28.74
C GLY A 140 12.14 -21.75 27.37
N GLN A 141 11.01 -22.45 27.28
CA GLN A 141 10.54 -23.03 26.02
C GLN A 141 10.30 -21.93 24.97
N PRO A 142 10.85 -22.06 23.74
CA PRO A 142 10.56 -21.12 22.66
C PRO A 142 9.08 -21.14 22.30
N ILE A 143 8.53 -19.97 21.96
CA ILE A 143 7.24 -19.89 21.28
C ILE A 143 7.44 -20.13 19.78
N ARG A 144 6.48 -20.82 19.16
CA ARG A 144 6.42 -20.98 17.70
C ARG A 144 5.32 -20.07 17.17
N VAL A 145 5.63 -19.32 16.12
CA VAL A 145 4.72 -18.38 15.48
C VAL A 145 4.75 -18.65 13.99
N ALA A 146 3.58 -18.73 13.37
CA ALA A 146 3.47 -18.75 11.91
C ALA A 146 3.43 -17.32 11.39
N HIS A 147 4.13 -17.05 10.30
CA HIS A 147 4.06 -15.79 9.57
C HIS A 147 3.83 -16.14 8.10
N PHE A 148 2.75 -15.60 7.55
CA PHE A 148 2.42 -15.62 6.13
C PHE A 148 2.05 -14.20 5.69
N SER A 149 2.21 -13.91 4.41
CA SER A 149 2.04 -12.60 3.81
C SER A 149 1.59 -12.73 2.35
N ASP A 150 1.29 -11.61 1.70
CA ASP A 150 1.21 -11.47 0.24
C ASP A 150 0.39 -12.60 -0.41
N SER A 151 -0.77 -12.89 0.19
CA SER A 151 -1.56 -14.08 -0.15
C SER A 151 -2.14 -13.99 -1.55
N HIS A 152 -2.49 -12.77 -2.01
CA HIS A 152 -2.92 -12.46 -3.37
C HIS A 152 -3.86 -13.53 -3.94
N VAL A 153 -5.01 -13.69 -3.28
CA VAL A 153 -5.93 -14.77 -3.57
C VAL A 153 -6.81 -14.39 -4.76
N ASP A 154 -6.49 -14.98 -5.90
CA ASP A 154 -7.28 -14.87 -7.11
C ASP A 154 -8.52 -15.77 -7.02
N ARG A 155 -9.68 -15.15 -6.76
CA ARG A 155 -10.98 -15.84 -6.73
C ARG A 155 -11.50 -16.24 -8.11
N GLU A 156 -10.89 -15.76 -9.19
CA GLU A 156 -11.21 -16.12 -10.58
C GLU A 156 -10.19 -17.08 -11.19
N TYR A 157 -9.17 -17.52 -10.43
CA TYR A 157 -8.18 -18.50 -10.89
C TYR A 157 -8.88 -19.75 -11.44
N THR A 158 -8.59 -20.07 -12.70
CA THR A 158 -9.24 -21.16 -13.40
C THR A 158 -8.22 -22.21 -13.86
N PRO A 159 -8.27 -23.44 -13.31
CA PRO A 159 -7.44 -24.55 -13.79
C PRO A 159 -7.59 -24.78 -15.29
N GLY A 160 -6.46 -24.96 -15.97
CA GLY A 160 -6.39 -25.15 -17.41
C GLY A 160 -6.38 -23.86 -18.24
N ALA A 161 -6.63 -22.68 -17.65
CA ALA A 161 -6.50 -21.40 -18.34
C ALA A 161 -5.04 -21.11 -18.75
N GLU A 162 -4.84 -20.15 -19.65
CA GLU A 162 -3.48 -19.79 -20.11
C GLU A 162 -2.66 -19.13 -19.00
N VAL A 163 -1.44 -19.64 -18.78
CA VAL A 163 -0.49 -19.09 -17.81
C VAL A 163 0.25 -17.89 -18.39
N GLU A 164 0.57 -17.91 -19.68
CA GLU A 164 1.27 -16.81 -20.36
C GLU A 164 0.31 -16.03 -21.26
N CYS A 165 -0.20 -14.91 -20.73
CA CYS A 165 -1.15 -14.04 -21.40
C CYS A 165 -0.62 -12.61 -21.51
N THR A 166 -1.27 -11.80 -22.36
CA THR A 166 -0.96 -10.37 -22.51
C THR A 166 -1.67 -9.49 -21.49
N LYS A 167 -2.52 -10.08 -20.64
CA LYS A 167 -3.26 -9.34 -19.60
C LYS A 167 -2.40 -9.19 -18.36
N ASN A 168 -2.75 -8.20 -17.54
CA ASN A 168 -2.09 -7.97 -16.26
C ASN A 168 -2.16 -9.24 -15.41
N ILE A 169 -3.33 -9.87 -15.27
CA ILE A 169 -3.48 -11.16 -14.56
C ILE A 169 -3.72 -12.28 -15.56
N CYS A 170 -3.04 -13.41 -15.39
CA CYS A 170 -3.24 -14.62 -16.21
C CYS A 170 -3.92 -15.73 -15.38
N CYS A 171 -3.99 -16.96 -15.92
CA CYS A 171 -4.71 -18.07 -15.28
C CYS A 171 -6.22 -17.83 -15.06
N ARG A 172 -6.81 -16.91 -15.84
CA ARG A 172 -8.26 -16.63 -15.86
C ARG A 172 -8.83 -16.84 -17.26
N ASN A 173 -10.15 -17.00 -17.35
CA ASN A 173 -10.85 -17.09 -18.62
C ASN A 173 -11.35 -15.71 -19.07
N TYR A 174 -10.64 -15.10 -20.02
CA TYR A 174 -11.06 -13.83 -20.62
C TYR A 174 -11.87 -14.04 -21.89
N ALA A 175 -12.90 -13.21 -22.09
CA ALA A 175 -13.80 -13.29 -23.24
C ALA A 175 -13.06 -13.07 -24.58
N ASP A 176 -12.08 -12.18 -24.63
CA ASP A 176 -11.25 -11.87 -25.81
C ASP A 176 -10.20 -12.96 -26.13
N LYS A 177 -10.06 -13.96 -25.25
CA LYS A 177 -9.19 -15.12 -25.43
C LYS A 177 -9.98 -16.42 -25.66
N ALA A 178 -11.31 -16.37 -25.65
CA ALA A 178 -12.15 -17.54 -25.88
C ALA A 178 -11.85 -18.22 -27.23
N GLY A 179 -11.62 -19.54 -27.21
CA GLY A 179 -11.31 -20.33 -28.41
C GLY A 179 -9.88 -20.20 -28.94
N LYS A 180 -9.02 -19.38 -28.33
CA LYS A 180 -7.59 -19.35 -28.66
C LYS A 180 -6.89 -20.60 -28.11
N PRO A 181 -5.87 -21.14 -28.81
CA PRO A 181 -5.11 -22.27 -28.30
C PRO A 181 -4.41 -21.92 -26.99
N ILE A 182 -4.54 -22.80 -25.99
CA ILE A 182 -3.79 -22.73 -24.74
C ILE A 182 -2.40 -23.36 -24.98
N GLN A 183 -1.35 -22.57 -24.80
CA GLN A 183 0.05 -22.98 -24.89
C GLN A 183 0.51 -23.62 -23.59
N GLN A 184 0.22 -22.98 -22.45
CA GLN A 184 0.57 -23.49 -21.13
C GLN A 184 -0.66 -23.49 -20.21
N PRO A 185 -1.28 -24.66 -19.96
CA PRO A 185 -2.45 -24.75 -19.09
C PRO A 185 -2.05 -24.56 -17.62
N ALA A 186 -2.85 -23.76 -16.92
CA ALA A 186 -2.74 -23.54 -15.49
C ALA A 186 -3.00 -24.85 -14.72
N GLY A 187 -2.19 -25.09 -13.69
CA GLY A 187 -2.34 -26.20 -12.77
C GLY A 187 -3.64 -26.14 -11.96
N ILE A 188 -3.93 -27.23 -11.24
CA ILE A 188 -5.16 -27.32 -10.44
C ILE A 188 -5.13 -26.38 -9.22
N LEU A 189 -3.96 -26.24 -8.58
CA LEU A 189 -3.80 -25.43 -7.38
C LEU A 189 -2.95 -24.17 -7.61
N ALA A 190 -2.01 -24.20 -8.54
CA ALA A 190 -1.09 -23.11 -8.75
C ALA A 190 -0.39 -23.20 -10.11
N SER A 191 0.15 -22.08 -10.55
CA SER A 191 1.10 -21.98 -11.66
C SER A 191 2.05 -20.83 -11.41
N HIS A 192 3.26 -20.94 -11.94
CA HIS A 192 4.17 -19.79 -11.96
C HIS A 192 3.54 -18.63 -12.72
N ASN A 193 3.90 -17.39 -12.36
CA ASN A 193 3.40 -16.15 -12.97
C ASN A 193 1.91 -15.83 -12.76
N CYS A 194 1.20 -16.63 -11.97
CA CYS A 194 -0.19 -16.37 -11.60
C CYS A 194 -0.33 -16.15 -10.09
N ASP A 195 -1.39 -15.45 -9.71
CA ASP A 195 -1.78 -15.26 -8.32
C ASP A 195 -2.34 -16.56 -7.70
N THR A 196 -2.49 -16.55 -6.37
CA THR A 196 -2.80 -17.73 -5.57
C THR A 196 -4.24 -18.17 -5.78
N SER A 197 -4.47 -19.42 -6.16
CA SER A 197 -5.83 -19.96 -6.19
C SER A 197 -6.43 -20.07 -4.78
N THR A 198 -7.75 -19.99 -4.67
CA THR A 198 -8.45 -20.22 -3.39
C THR A 198 -8.04 -21.55 -2.74
N GLY A 199 -7.89 -22.62 -3.54
CA GLY A 199 -7.48 -23.93 -3.03
C GLY A 199 -6.07 -23.95 -2.44
N LEU A 200 -5.13 -23.20 -3.01
CA LEU A 200 -3.78 -23.06 -2.45
C LEU A 200 -3.79 -22.25 -1.15
N ALA A 201 -4.53 -21.14 -1.10
CA ALA A 201 -4.67 -20.32 0.10
C ALA A 201 -5.28 -21.12 1.27
N GLU A 202 -6.38 -21.84 1.04
CA GLU A 202 -6.99 -22.71 2.06
C GLU A 202 -6.05 -23.82 2.52
N SER A 203 -5.30 -24.43 1.58
CA SER A 203 -4.31 -25.46 1.91
C SER A 203 -3.21 -24.92 2.82
N MET A 204 -2.74 -23.68 2.59
CA MET A 204 -1.76 -23.01 3.45
C MET A 204 -2.33 -22.77 4.86
N LEU A 205 -3.57 -22.28 4.97
CA LEU A 205 -4.21 -22.04 6.27
C LEU A 205 -4.39 -23.34 7.06
N ARG A 206 -4.86 -24.42 6.41
CA ARG A 206 -4.98 -25.74 7.05
C ARG A 206 -3.61 -26.30 7.49
N ALA A 207 -2.59 -26.15 6.65
CA ALA A 207 -1.23 -26.56 7.00
C ALA A 207 -0.68 -25.77 8.20
N THR A 208 -1.04 -24.50 8.31
CA THR A 208 -0.70 -23.63 9.44
C THR A 208 -1.42 -24.05 10.72
N SER A 209 -2.73 -24.33 10.66
CA SER A 209 -3.50 -24.87 11.80
C SER A 209 -2.93 -26.20 12.31
N ALA A 210 -2.45 -27.06 11.41
CA ALA A 210 -1.81 -28.32 11.78
C ALA A 210 -0.46 -28.14 12.51
N GLN A 211 0.11 -26.94 12.54
CA GLN A 211 1.32 -26.64 13.32
C GLN A 211 0.96 -26.24 14.76
N ASP A 212 1.76 -26.72 15.72
CA ASP A 212 1.69 -26.26 17.10
C ASP A 212 2.31 -24.86 17.24
N VAL A 213 1.54 -23.83 16.89
CA VAL A 213 1.89 -22.41 17.03
C VAL A 213 1.10 -21.75 18.15
N SER A 214 1.70 -20.73 18.77
CA SER A 214 1.04 -19.93 19.81
C SER A 214 0.04 -18.94 19.21
N PHE A 215 0.40 -18.35 18.07
CA PHE A 215 -0.40 -17.43 17.27
C PHE A 215 0.20 -17.33 15.86
N SER A 216 -0.54 -16.67 14.97
CA SER A 216 -0.10 -16.38 13.60
C SER A 216 0.03 -14.87 13.36
N ILE A 217 0.84 -14.50 12.39
CA ILE A 217 1.02 -13.16 11.87
C ILE A 217 0.65 -13.19 10.40
N PHE A 218 -0.18 -12.23 9.98
CA PHE A 218 -0.53 -12.05 8.59
C PHE A 218 -0.17 -10.64 8.16
N THR A 219 0.78 -10.46 7.23
CA THR A 219 1.25 -9.12 6.85
C THR A 219 0.52 -8.50 5.66
N GLY A 220 -0.70 -8.91 5.33
CA GLY A 220 -1.58 -8.24 4.37
C GLY A 220 -1.41 -8.71 2.92
N ASP A 221 -2.04 -7.96 2.00
CA ASP A 221 -2.12 -8.26 0.56
C ASP A 221 -2.93 -9.51 0.26
N ILE A 222 -4.24 -9.41 0.55
CA ILE A 222 -5.24 -10.45 0.30
C ILE A 222 -5.67 -10.43 -1.16
N ILE A 223 -5.91 -9.23 -1.68
CA ILE A 223 -6.43 -9.01 -3.04
C ILE A 223 -5.35 -9.39 -4.05
N GLU A 224 -5.72 -10.03 -5.16
CA GLU A 224 -4.81 -10.47 -6.22
C GLU A 224 -3.72 -9.42 -6.59
N GLY A 225 -2.46 -9.85 -6.67
CA GLY A 225 -1.29 -8.97 -6.65
C GLY A 225 -0.95 -8.32 -7.98
N ARG A 226 -1.54 -8.80 -9.06
CA ARG A 226 -1.47 -8.11 -10.34
C ARG A 226 -2.58 -7.07 -10.53
N SER A 227 -3.21 -6.63 -9.43
CA SER A 227 -4.30 -5.65 -9.40
C SER A 227 -3.87 -4.18 -9.57
N ASP A 228 -2.95 -3.88 -10.49
CA ASP A 228 -3.02 -2.60 -11.22
C ASP A 228 -4.24 -2.55 -12.17
N THR A 229 -5.18 -3.49 -12.00
CA THR A 229 -6.40 -3.63 -12.77
C THR A 229 -7.53 -2.83 -12.15
N TRP A 230 -8.05 -1.90 -12.92
CA TRP A 230 -9.35 -1.22 -12.80
C TRP A 230 -10.58 -2.13 -12.62
N LEU A 231 -10.38 -3.44 -12.68
CA LEU A 231 -11.40 -4.45 -12.46
C LEU A 231 -11.71 -4.61 -10.96
N VAL A 232 -10.81 -4.15 -10.08
CA VAL A 232 -10.91 -4.24 -8.63
C VAL A 232 -11.54 -2.97 -8.07
N ASN A 233 -12.83 -3.04 -7.73
CA ASN A 233 -13.54 -1.93 -7.09
C ASN A 233 -13.74 -2.16 -5.59
N GLN A 234 -14.18 -1.11 -4.88
CA GLN A 234 -14.41 -1.14 -3.45
C GLN A 234 -15.33 -2.28 -2.99
N THR A 235 -16.39 -2.60 -3.74
CA THR A 235 -17.31 -3.70 -3.40
C THR A 235 -16.62 -5.06 -3.49
N GLY A 236 -15.84 -5.28 -4.55
CA GLY A 236 -15.05 -6.50 -4.73
C GLY A 236 -14.01 -6.68 -3.62
N VAL A 237 -13.22 -5.64 -3.34
CA VAL A 237 -12.24 -5.66 -2.25
C VAL A 237 -12.90 -5.94 -0.92
N THR A 238 -13.98 -5.21 -0.57
CA THR A 238 -14.71 -5.43 0.69
C THR A 238 -15.15 -6.89 0.84
N ALA A 239 -15.70 -7.49 -0.22
CA ALA A 239 -16.14 -8.88 -0.20
C ALA A 239 -14.96 -9.87 -0.04
N HIS A 240 -13.85 -9.65 -0.76
CA HIS A 240 -12.65 -10.49 -0.63
C HIS A 240 -12.01 -10.40 0.75
N LEU A 241 -11.91 -9.20 1.34
CA LEU A 241 -11.39 -9.03 2.69
C LEU A 241 -12.25 -9.79 3.71
N GLN A 242 -13.57 -9.60 3.68
CA GLN A 242 -14.51 -10.31 4.55
C GLN A 242 -14.42 -11.84 4.39
N GLN A 243 -14.30 -12.31 3.14
CA GLN A 243 -14.18 -13.73 2.85
C GLN A 243 -12.87 -14.31 3.41
N PHE A 244 -11.74 -13.64 3.21
CA PHE A 244 -10.46 -14.13 3.69
C PHE A 244 -10.36 -14.06 5.22
N ASP A 245 -10.92 -13.03 5.86
CA ASP A 245 -11.07 -12.98 7.32
C ASP A 245 -11.89 -14.16 7.85
N GLN A 246 -12.98 -14.51 7.16
CA GLN A 246 -13.78 -15.69 7.49
C GLN A 246 -13.01 -17.00 7.30
N GLU A 247 -12.23 -17.13 6.22
CA GLU A 247 -11.37 -18.29 5.97
C GLU A 247 -10.30 -18.44 7.06
N MET A 248 -9.59 -17.36 7.42
CA MET A 248 -8.65 -17.36 8.54
C MET A 248 -9.34 -17.76 9.85
N ARG A 249 -10.52 -17.19 10.14
CA ARG A 249 -11.30 -17.51 11.35
C ARG A 249 -11.73 -18.96 11.42
N THR A 250 -12.07 -19.57 10.28
CA THR A 250 -12.64 -20.93 10.24
C THR A 250 -11.58 -22.02 10.10
N LEU A 251 -10.45 -21.70 9.49
CA LEU A 251 -9.38 -22.66 9.18
C LEU A 251 -8.21 -22.59 10.15
N LEU A 252 -8.08 -21.54 10.95
CA LEU A 252 -7.04 -21.39 11.98
C LEU A 252 -7.63 -21.51 13.39
N ASP A 253 -6.95 -22.26 14.26
CA ASP A 253 -7.38 -22.48 15.66
C ASP A 253 -6.72 -21.52 16.66
N LYS A 254 -5.86 -20.62 16.18
CA LYS A 254 -5.05 -19.70 17.00
C LYS A 254 -5.28 -18.26 16.58
N PRO A 255 -5.08 -17.28 17.48
CA PRO A 255 -5.22 -15.87 17.15
C PRO A 255 -4.30 -15.46 16.00
N VAL A 256 -4.79 -14.56 15.14
CA VAL A 256 -4.03 -13.95 14.06
C VAL A 256 -3.81 -12.48 14.38
N PHE A 257 -2.60 -11.99 14.17
CA PHE A 257 -2.27 -10.56 14.21
C PHE A 257 -2.05 -10.04 12.79
N PRO A 258 -3.10 -9.50 12.15
CA PRO A 258 -3.04 -9.03 10.78
C PRO A 258 -2.48 -7.60 10.64
N VAL A 259 -2.06 -7.28 9.42
CA VAL A 259 -1.66 -5.95 8.93
C VAL A 259 -2.38 -5.70 7.61
N ILE A 260 -2.69 -4.43 7.30
CA ILE A 260 -3.24 -4.02 6.00
C ILE A 260 -2.10 -3.89 4.97
N GLY A 261 -2.25 -4.54 3.82
CA GLY A 261 -1.36 -4.45 2.67
C GLY A 261 -1.79 -3.38 1.64
N ASN A 262 -0.93 -3.09 0.66
CA ASN A 262 -1.20 -2.06 -0.34
C ASN A 262 -2.28 -2.45 -1.35
N HIS A 263 -2.52 -3.75 -1.55
CA HIS A 263 -3.59 -4.28 -2.39
C HIS A 263 -4.96 -4.35 -1.68
N ASP A 264 -5.00 -4.14 -0.36
CA ASP A 264 -6.24 -4.25 0.44
C ASP A 264 -7.14 -3.00 0.37
N THR A 265 -7.06 -2.25 -0.73
CA THR A 265 -7.85 -1.03 -0.99
C THR A 265 -8.15 -0.88 -2.48
N ALA A 266 -9.13 -0.04 -2.80
CA ALA A 266 -9.51 0.30 -4.17
C ALA A 266 -9.68 1.84 -4.30
N PRO A 267 -9.02 2.50 -5.27
CA PRO A 267 -7.98 1.95 -6.15
C PRO A 267 -6.78 1.41 -5.38
N VAL A 268 -5.96 0.57 -5.99
CA VAL A 268 -4.76 0.00 -5.35
C VAL A 268 -3.87 1.10 -4.76
N ASN A 269 -3.23 0.83 -3.60
CA ASN A 269 -2.37 1.76 -2.86
C ASN A 269 -3.06 3.03 -2.29
N SER A 270 -4.36 3.21 -2.52
CA SER A 270 -5.10 4.42 -2.18
C SER A 270 -5.41 4.53 -0.69
N PHE A 271 -4.52 5.19 0.06
CA PHE A 271 -4.71 5.55 1.47
C PHE A 271 -4.57 7.06 1.67
N PRO A 272 -5.69 7.82 1.56
CA PRO A 272 -5.71 9.27 1.72
C PRO A 272 -5.20 9.73 3.08
N ARG A 273 -4.58 10.92 3.11
CA ARG A 273 -4.24 11.58 4.37
C ARG A 273 -5.49 12.10 5.06
N ASN A 274 -5.42 12.27 6.38
CA ASN A 274 -6.47 12.94 7.15
C ASN A 274 -6.66 14.43 6.76
N THR A 275 -5.70 15.02 6.05
CA THR A 275 -5.78 16.36 5.46
C THR A 275 -6.37 16.37 4.06
N THR A 276 -6.46 15.22 3.39
CA THR A 276 -7.02 15.11 2.04
C THR A 276 -8.54 15.31 2.11
N SER A 277 -9.08 16.08 1.16
CA SER A 277 -10.52 16.32 1.07
C SER A 277 -11.15 15.50 -0.06
N GLY A 278 -12.33 14.93 0.19
CA GLY A 278 -13.11 14.21 -0.84
C GLY A 278 -12.71 12.76 -1.08
N ALA A 279 -11.79 12.19 -0.29
CA ALA A 279 -11.40 10.79 -0.35
C ALA A 279 -11.22 10.21 1.05
N SER A 280 -11.52 8.92 1.23
CA SER A 280 -11.32 8.22 2.50
C SER A 280 -11.18 6.71 2.27
N SER A 281 -10.25 6.08 2.99
CA SER A 281 -10.10 4.63 3.09
C SER A 281 -10.75 4.05 4.35
N GLN A 282 -11.62 4.81 5.04
CA GLN A 282 -12.24 4.38 6.31
C GLN A 282 -13.00 3.06 6.16
N TRP A 283 -13.61 2.81 5.00
CA TRP A 283 -14.33 1.57 4.72
C TRP A 283 -13.44 0.32 4.83
N VAL A 284 -12.13 0.43 4.53
CA VAL A 284 -11.16 -0.65 4.73
C VAL A 284 -11.00 -0.91 6.22
N PHE A 285 -10.81 0.15 7.01
CA PHE A 285 -10.64 0.05 8.46
C PHE A 285 -11.91 -0.49 9.14
N ASP A 286 -13.08 -0.08 8.69
CA ASP A 286 -14.37 -0.57 9.20
C ASP A 286 -14.54 -2.06 8.90
N THR A 287 -14.19 -2.49 7.69
CA THR A 287 -14.24 -3.89 7.26
C THR A 287 -13.30 -4.76 8.09
N GLN A 288 -12.04 -4.35 8.19
CA GLN A 288 -11.01 -5.10 8.91
C GLN A 288 -11.23 -5.10 10.42
N ALA A 289 -11.66 -3.97 11.02
CA ALA A 289 -11.99 -3.95 12.45
C ALA A 289 -13.15 -4.91 12.79
N ALA A 290 -14.13 -5.06 11.89
CA ALA A 290 -15.19 -6.05 12.05
C ALA A 290 -14.67 -7.48 11.90
N GLY A 291 -13.89 -7.77 10.86
CA GLY A 291 -13.31 -9.11 10.62
C GLY A 291 -12.36 -9.56 11.74
N TRP A 292 -11.55 -8.64 12.26
CA TRP A 292 -10.51 -8.93 13.26
C TRP A 292 -11.02 -8.91 14.70
N SER A 293 -12.29 -8.56 14.94
CA SER A 293 -12.89 -8.52 16.27
C SER A 293 -12.92 -9.86 17.02
N GLU A 294 -12.65 -10.97 16.32
CA GLU A 294 -12.46 -12.28 16.95
C GLU A 294 -11.11 -12.41 17.67
N TRP A 295 -10.07 -11.76 17.16
CA TRP A 295 -8.70 -11.84 17.69
C TRP A 295 -8.30 -10.61 18.51
N LEU A 296 -8.98 -9.48 18.27
CA LEU A 296 -8.70 -8.19 18.88
C LEU A 296 -9.82 -7.78 19.83
N ASP A 297 -9.45 -7.15 20.95
CA ASP A 297 -10.41 -6.61 21.90
C ASP A 297 -11.07 -5.30 21.40
N THR A 298 -12.05 -4.80 22.15
CA THR A 298 -12.78 -3.57 21.79
C THR A 298 -11.87 -2.33 21.70
N SER A 299 -10.81 -2.25 22.49
CA SER A 299 -9.87 -1.12 22.45
C SER A 299 -8.91 -1.23 21.28
N GLU A 300 -8.50 -2.44 20.93
CA GLU A 300 -7.63 -2.76 19.81
C GLU A 300 -8.36 -2.54 18.48
N THR A 301 -9.59 -3.02 18.34
CA THR A 301 -10.46 -2.74 17.18
C THR A 301 -10.79 -1.25 17.04
N ALA A 302 -11.02 -0.54 18.15
CA ALA A 302 -11.18 0.92 18.11
C ALA A 302 -9.90 1.62 17.62
N SER A 303 -8.71 1.08 17.95
CA SER A 303 -7.45 1.58 17.38
C SER A 303 -7.39 1.36 15.86
N VAL A 304 -7.80 0.19 15.36
CA VAL A 304 -7.87 -0.06 13.89
C VAL A 304 -8.70 1.03 13.21
N LEU A 305 -9.87 1.36 13.77
CA LEU A 305 -10.79 2.37 13.21
C LEU A 305 -10.22 3.79 13.22
N HIS A 306 -9.51 4.18 14.28
CA HIS A 306 -9.14 5.58 14.52
C HIS A 306 -7.66 5.91 14.31
N MET A 307 -6.80 4.89 14.23
CA MET A 307 -5.36 5.01 13.97
C MET A 307 -4.99 4.50 12.57
N SER A 308 -5.89 4.75 11.60
CA SER A 308 -5.72 4.41 10.17
C SER A 308 -5.31 2.96 9.92
N GLY A 309 -5.98 2.01 10.58
CA GLY A 309 -5.69 0.58 10.46
C GLY A 309 -4.61 0.05 11.41
N SER A 310 -3.98 0.91 12.21
CA SER A 310 -2.93 0.51 13.15
C SER A 310 -3.49 0.14 14.52
N TYR A 311 -2.89 -0.86 15.18
CA TYR A 311 -3.28 -1.27 16.53
C TYR A 311 -2.10 -1.85 17.32
N SER A 312 -2.29 -2.04 18.62
CA SER A 312 -1.32 -2.71 19.48
C SER A 312 -2.03 -3.64 20.45
N ALA A 313 -1.59 -4.89 20.49
CA ALA A 313 -2.15 -5.93 21.33
C ALA A 313 -1.07 -6.60 22.18
N VAL A 314 -1.44 -7.27 23.27
CA VAL A 314 -0.52 -8.15 24.01
C VAL A 314 -0.85 -9.59 23.66
N ALA A 315 0.12 -10.33 23.12
CA ALA A 315 -0.12 -11.69 22.68
C ALA A 315 -0.59 -12.58 23.86
N PRO A 316 -1.71 -13.32 23.74
CA PRO A 316 -2.30 -14.07 24.84
C PRO A 316 -1.32 -15.02 25.53
N GLY A 317 -1.34 -15.06 26.86
CA GLY A 317 -0.46 -15.90 27.66
C GLY A 317 1.02 -15.48 27.65
N THR A 318 1.33 -14.30 27.11
CA THR A 318 2.70 -13.76 27.06
C THR A 318 2.77 -12.35 27.67
N ASN A 319 3.99 -11.80 27.74
CA ASN A 319 4.23 -10.38 28.00
C ASN A 319 4.85 -9.68 26.78
N LEU A 320 4.51 -10.16 25.59
CA LEU A 320 4.96 -9.65 24.30
C LEU A 320 3.89 -8.70 23.74
N ARG A 321 4.27 -7.46 23.47
CA ARG A 321 3.42 -6.51 22.75
C ARG A 321 3.61 -6.66 21.25
N ILE A 322 2.52 -6.79 20.51
CA ILE A 322 2.45 -6.75 19.06
C ILE A 322 2.00 -5.34 18.67
N ILE A 323 2.72 -4.70 17.75
CA ILE A 323 2.40 -3.37 17.23
C ILE A 323 2.22 -3.53 15.72
N SER A 324 0.99 -3.46 15.23
CA SER A 324 0.64 -3.53 13.82
C SER A 324 0.50 -2.12 13.26
N LEU A 325 1.27 -1.80 12.22
CA LEU A 325 1.34 -0.48 11.61
C LEU A 325 0.82 -0.50 10.18
N ASN A 326 -0.02 0.46 9.83
CA ASN A 326 -0.31 0.75 8.43
C ASN A 326 0.86 1.52 7.80
N THR A 327 1.73 0.79 7.12
CA THR A 327 2.97 1.30 6.53
C THR A 327 2.76 2.04 5.21
N LEU A 328 1.53 2.18 4.73
CA LEU A 328 1.22 2.78 3.42
C LEU A 328 1.28 4.30 3.44
N TYR A 329 1.35 4.89 4.63
CA TYR A 329 1.58 6.32 4.85
C TYR A 329 3.04 6.77 4.67
N TRP A 330 3.90 5.87 4.19
CA TRP A 330 5.24 6.21 3.68
C TRP A 330 5.58 5.52 2.35
N TYR A 331 4.58 4.99 1.65
CA TYR A 331 4.77 4.26 0.39
C TYR A 331 4.68 5.20 -0.82
N LYS A 332 5.66 5.14 -1.72
CA LYS A 332 5.74 6.02 -2.90
C LYS A 332 4.59 5.86 -3.89
N ALA A 333 3.98 4.67 -3.97
CA ALA A 333 2.84 4.43 -4.85
C ALA A 333 1.49 4.81 -4.22
N ASN A 334 1.46 5.21 -2.95
CA ASN A 334 0.30 5.88 -2.38
C ASN A 334 0.30 7.36 -2.84
N PHE A 335 -0.35 7.62 -3.97
CA PHE A 335 -0.31 8.94 -4.61
C PHE A 335 -0.93 10.05 -3.77
N TRP A 336 -1.84 9.74 -2.84
CA TRP A 336 -2.32 10.72 -1.87
C TRP A 336 -1.21 11.35 -1.00
N LEU A 337 -0.01 10.79 -0.96
CA LEU A 337 1.12 11.42 -0.29
C LEU A 337 1.69 12.63 -1.06
N PHE A 338 1.21 12.92 -2.28
CA PHE A 338 1.58 14.09 -3.06
C PHE A 338 0.54 15.23 -3.04
N ASP A 339 -0.57 15.12 -2.30
CA ASP A 339 -1.70 16.09 -2.35
C ASP A 339 -1.41 17.49 -1.79
N SER A 340 -0.16 17.84 -1.43
CA SER A 340 0.20 19.13 -0.85
C SER A 340 1.70 19.42 -0.88
N ASP A 341 2.08 20.70 -1.02
CA ASP A 341 3.44 21.19 -0.75
C ASP A 341 3.73 21.36 0.76
N THR A 342 2.70 21.24 1.61
CA THR A 342 2.90 21.31 3.07
C THR A 342 3.61 20.05 3.54
N PHE A 343 4.80 20.22 4.12
CA PHE A 343 5.57 19.10 4.64
C PHE A 343 4.85 18.41 5.81
N GLN A 344 4.58 17.12 5.64
CA GLN A 344 3.96 16.27 6.66
C GLN A 344 4.92 15.14 7.06
N PRO A 345 5.67 15.28 8.17
CA PRO A 345 6.67 14.28 8.57
C PRO A 345 6.05 12.95 9.03
N ASP A 346 4.80 12.97 9.48
CA ASP A 346 4.07 11.81 9.99
C ASP A 346 2.62 11.81 9.50
N PRO A 347 2.38 11.41 8.24
CA PRO A 347 1.03 11.35 7.71
C PRO A 347 0.16 10.43 8.56
N ASN A 348 -1.01 10.94 8.98
CA ASN A 348 -1.97 10.25 9.85
C ASN A 348 -1.44 9.80 11.23
N GLY A 349 -0.25 10.24 11.66
CA GLY A 349 0.26 9.98 13.01
C GLY A 349 0.77 8.54 13.25
N ILE A 350 1.13 7.79 12.21
CA ILE A 350 1.56 6.39 12.31
C ILE A 350 2.87 6.26 13.09
N LEU A 351 3.84 7.15 12.85
CA LEU A 351 5.12 7.15 13.56
C LEU A 351 4.95 7.55 15.02
N ALA A 352 4.09 8.54 15.30
CA ALA A 352 3.73 8.94 16.66
C ALA A 352 3.05 7.79 17.42
N PHE A 353 2.12 7.08 16.77
CA PHE A 353 1.50 5.88 17.31
C PHE A 353 2.54 4.81 17.65
N ALA A 354 3.44 4.48 16.72
CA ALA A 354 4.52 3.52 16.95
C ALA A 354 5.38 3.90 18.16
N ALA A 355 5.79 5.17 18.25
CA ALA A 355 6.57 5.68 19.37
C ALA A 355 5.82 5.61 20.71
N GLN A 356 4.51 5.90 20.72
CA GLN A 356 3.66 5.82 21.91
C GLN A 356 3.53 4.37 22.39
N GLN A 357 3.26 3.41 21.50
CA GLN A 357 3.10 2.00 21.86
C GLN A 357 4.42 1.38 22.32
N LEU A 358 5.55 1.81 21.75
CA LEU A 358 6.88 1.41 22.20
C LEU A 358 7.25 1.99 23.57
N GLN A 359 6.86 3.23 23.86
CA GLN A 359 7.02 3.79 25.20
C GLN A 359 6.18 3.01 26.22
N ALA A 360 4.92 2.72 25.89
CA ALA A 360 4.04 1.93 26.74
C ALA A 360 4.62 0.52 27.02
N ALA A 361 5.22 -0.12 26.01
CA ALA A 361 5.94 -1.38 26.20
C ALA A 361 7.17 -1.23 27.11
N GLU A 362 7.97 -0.17 26.93
CA GLU A 362 9.15 0.10 27.77
C GLU A 362 8.74 0.29 29.24
N ASP A 363 7.72 1.10 29.49
CA ASP A 363 7.20 1.41 30.83
C ASP A 363 6.59 0.17 31.50
N ALA A 364 5.88 -0.67 30.74
CA ALA A 364 5.36 -1.95 31.21
C ALA A 364 6.44 -3.04 31.32
N GLY A 365 7.69 -2.75 30.94
CA GLY A 365 8.78 -3.70 30.92
C GLY A 365 8.54 -4.90 29.99
N GLN A 366 7.86 -4.68 28.87
CA GLN A 366 7.51 -5.63 27.80
C GLN A 366 8.57 -5.65 26.68
N ARG A 367 8.62 -6.75 25.93
CA ARG A 367 9.24 -6.74 24.60
C ARG A 367 8.18 -6.40 23.57
N ALA A 368 8.58 -5.79 22.46
CA ALA A 368 7.68 -5.45 21.36
C ALA A 368 8.11 -6.12 20.04
N TRP A 369 7.14 -6.62 19.28
CA TRP A 369 7.29 -6.91 17.85
C TRP A 369 6.56 -5.83 17.06
N ILE A 370 7.18 -5.39 15.97
CA ILE A 370 6.55 -4.46 15.04
C ILE A 370 6.21 -5.22 13.76
N LEU A 371 4.95 -5.15 13.36
CA LEU A 371 4.43 -5.71 12.14
C LEU A 371 4.10 -4.57 11.18
N GLY A 372 4.39 -4.77 9.91
CA GLY A 372 4.01 -3.87 8.83
C GLY A 372 3.89 -4.66 7.54
N HIS A 373 3.30 -4.08 6.49
CA HIS A 373 3.33 -4.71 5.18
C HIS A 373 4.61 -4.30 4.44
N MET A 374 4.78 -2.99 4.25
CA MET A 374 5.92 -2.39 3.56
C MET A 374 7.14 -2.25 4.48
N PRO A 375 8.30 -2.87 4.16
CA PRO A 375 9.50 -2.65 4.94
C PRO A 375 10.04 -1.22 4.73
N PRO A 376 10.45 -0.52 5.79
CA PRO A 376 10.91 0.89 5.72
C PRO A 376 12.24 1.06 4.98
N SER A 377 12.95 -0.05 4.69
CA SER A 377 14.20 -0.07 3.92
C SER A 377 14.00 -0.33 2.44
N SER A 378 12.77 -0.51 1.97
CA SER A 378 12.49 -0.72 0.55
C SER A 378 12.77 0.54 -0.27
N SER A 379 13.14 0.37 -1.54
CA SER A 379 13.38 1.47 -2.48
C SER A 379 12.12 2.29 -2.79
N ASP A 380 10.95 1.75 -2.46
CA ASP A 380 9.64 2.37 -2.61
C ASP A 380 9.17 3.12 -1.36
N ALA A 381 9.97 3.22 -0.30
CA ALA A 381 9.66 4.00 0.89
C ALA A 381 10.15 5.46 0.78
N PHE A 382 9.42 6.40 1.38
CA PHE A 382 9.90 7.76 1.50
C PHE A 382 11.09 7.88 2.47
N HIS A 383 12.16 8.55 2.04
CA HIS A 383 13.38 8.75 2.84
C HIS A 383 13.11 9.46 4.17
N ASP A 384 12.21 10.44 4.20
CA ASP A 384 11.88 11.19 5.41
C ASP A 384 11.30 10.25 6.48
N GLN A 385 10.22 9.55 6.17
CA GLN A 385 9.55 8.63 7.09
C GLN A 385 10.44 7.42 7.45
N SER A 386 11.21 6.88 6.49
CA SER A 386 12.20 5.84 6.78
C SER A 386 13.26 6.32 7.78
N ASN A 387 13.73 7.57 7.66
CA ASN A 387 14.66 8.15 8.61
C ASN A 387 14.04 8.38 10.00
N TYR A 388 12.80 8.86 10.06
CA TYR A 388 12.13 9.12 11.34
C TYR A 388 11.76 7.84 12.07
N PHE A 389 11.29 6.82 11.35
CA PHE A 389 11.13 5.47 11.87
C PHE A 389 12.48 4.93 12.37
N ASP A 390 13.55 5.13 11.60
CA ASP A 390 14.96 5.15 12.01
C ASP A 390 15.19 5.53 13.48
N GLN A 391 14.89 6.79 13.77
CA GLN A 391 15.14 7.40 15.06
C GLN A 391 14.33 6.72 16.18
N ILE A 392 13.09 6.31 15.90
CA ILE A 392 12.22 5.59 16.85
C ILE A 392 12.82 4.22 17.18
N ILE A 393 13.21 3.45 16.15
CA ILE A 393 13.81 2.13 16.33
C ILE A 393 15.09 2.23 17.16
N GLN A 394 15.95 3.21 16.87
CA GLN A 394 17.18 3.42 17.65
C GLN A 394 16.90 3.79 19.10
N ARG A 395 15.88 4.63 19.34
CA ARG A 395 15.46 5.01 20.70
C ARG A 395 14.97 3.80 21.50
N TYR A 396 14.18 2.92 20.90
CA TYR A 396 13.54 1.78 21.58
C TYR A 396 14.23 0.45 21.31
N LYS A 397 15.51 0.47 20.92
CA LYS A 397 16.25 -0.72 20.48
C LYS A 397 16.28 -1.87 21.49
N ASN A 398 16.17 -1.55 22.79
CA ASN A 398 16.14 -2.52 23.88
C ASN A 398 14.74 -3.09 24.13
N THR A 399 13.68 -2.38 23.75
CA THR A 399 12.28 -2.79 23.88
C THR A 399 11.88 -3.69 22.71
N ILE A 400 12.32 -3.34 21.50
CA ILE A 400 11.99 -4.07 20.28
C ILE A 400 12.78 -5.38 20.21
N ALA A 401 12.09 -6.49 19.92
CA ALA A 401 12.70 -7.78 19.67
C ALA A 401 12.86 -8.11 18.19
N VAL A 402 11.82 -7.87 17.39
CA VAL A 402 11.73 -8.27 15.99
C VAL A 402 10.89 -7.25 15.24
N LEU A 403 11.22 -7.04 13.97
CA LEU A 403 10.37 -6.35 13.02
C LEU A 403 10.07 -7.33 11.86
N LEU A 404 8.80 -7.44 11.47
CA LEU A 404 8.30 -8.39 10.49
C LEU A 404 7.49 -7.66 9.41
N PHE A 405 7.83 -7.92 8.14
CA PHE A 405 7.21 -7.28 6.97
C PHE A 405 7.05 -8.26 5.81
N GLY A 406 6.25 -7.88 4.81
CA GLY A 406 5.97 -8.59 3.57
C GLY A 406 6.39 -7.78 2.33
N HIS A 407 5.47 -7.62 1.37
CA HIS A 407 5.49 -6.78 0.17
C HIS A 407 6.49 -7.18 -0.92
N THR A 408 7.73 -7.51 -0.53
CA THR A 408 8.82 -7.70 -1.51
C THR A 408 8.72 -9.00 -2.29
N HIS A 409 7.82 -9.91 -1.87
CA HIS A 409 7.69 -11.29 -2.34
C HIS A 409 9.07 -11.98 -2.37
N LYS A 410 9.89 -11.74 -1.35
CA LYS A 410 11.27 -12.25 -1.18
C LYS A 410 11.58 -12.52 0.29
N VAL A 411 12.27 -13.64 0.57
CA VAL A 411 12.90 -13.83 1.88
C VAL A 411 14.13 -12.94 1.96
N THR A 412 14.07 -11.93 2.83
CA THR A 412 15.20 -11.04 3.08
C THR A 412 15.40 -10.85 4.58
N VAL A 413 16.65 -10.95 5.04
CA VAL A 413 17.02 -10.60 6.41
C VAL A 413 17.85 -9.34 6.38
N CYS A 414 17.30 -8.27 6.95
CA CYS A 414 18.02 -7.03 7.15
C CYS A 414 18.55 -6.99 8.58
N SER A 415 19.81 -6.62 8.76
CA SER A 415 20.41 -6.49 10.08
C SER A 415 20.74 -5.03 10.36
N ARG A 416 20.25 -4.51 11.49
CA ARG A 416 20.69 -3.23 12.03
C ARG A 416 20.81 -3.36 13.55
N LEU A 417 21.99 -3.05 14.10
CA LEU A 417 22.26 -2.95 15.55
C LEU A 417 21.67 -4.09 16.42
N ARG A 418 22.01 -5.35 16.12
CA ARG A 418 21.57 -6.57 16.85
C ARG A 418 20.07 -6.89 16.79
N GLN A 419 19.27 -6.13 16.03
CA GLN A 419 17.90 -6.49 15.71
C GLN A 419 17.87 -7.24 14.38
N LYS A 420 17.09 -8.32 14.32
CA LYS A 420 16.81 -9.05 13.09
C LYS A 420 15.50 -8.49 12.52
N LEU A 421 15.59 -7.80 11.39
CA LEU A 421 14.46 -7.49 10.53
C LEU A 421 14.30 -8.70 9.61
N LEU A 422 13.18 -9.41 9.73
CA LEU A 422 12.90 -10.61 8.96
C LEU A 422 11.71 -10.30 8.05
N ILE A 423 11.95 -10.31 6.74
CA ILE A 423 10.94 -10.12 5.70
C ILE A 423 10.61 -11.52 5.18
N ILE A 424 9.37 -11.96 5.34
CA ILE A 424 8.91 -13.32 4.99
C ILE A 424 7.69 -13.23 4.09
N TYR A 425 7.64 -14.14 3.12
CA TYR A 425 6.48 -14.51 2.33
C TYR A 425 5.27 -14.93 3.18
#